data_AF-A0A8H9GE11-F1
#
_entry.id   AF-A0A8H9GE11-F1
#
_cell.length_a   1.000
_cell.length_b   1.000
_cell.length_c   1.000
_cell.angle_alpha   90.00
_cell.angle_beta   90.00
_cell.angle_gamma   90.00
#
_symmetry.space_group_name_H-M   'P 1'
#
loop_
_entity.id
_entity.type
_entity.pdbx_description
1 polymer ?
#
loop_
_entity_poly.entity_id
_entity_poly.type
_entity_poly.pdbx_seq_one_letter_code
_entity_poly.pdbx_strand_id
1 'polypeptide(L)'
;MLQLLSLTLAYDDTRFFGSIMFTDPNQPDDKPATVLIDHTDEPPWFRLTNVDPNGQAPAVPAMVEADRIMRFLLRYTPERIGRTTADFPQP
;
A
#
# COMPACT_ATOMS: atom_id res chain seq x y z
N MET A 1 -6.29 -15.42 -7.28
CA MET A 1 -4.97 -14.94 -6.81
C MET A 1 -4.85 -13.52 -7.28
N LEU A 2 -4.63 -12.56 -6.38
CA LEU A 2 -4.59 -11.15 -6.75
C LEU A 2 -3.33 -10.84 -7.56
N GLN A 3 -3.48 -10.07 -8.63
CA GLN A 3 -2.39 -9.49 -9.40
C GLN A 3 -2.44 -7.97 -9.29
N LEU A 4 -1.27 -7.34 -9.19
CA LEU A 4 -1.17 -5.89 -9.18
C LEU A 4 -1.68 -5.35 -10.52
N LEU A 5 -2.76 -4.59 -10.48
CA LEU A 5 -3.33 -3.90 -11.64
C LEU A 5 -2.74 -2.51 -11.78
N SER A 6 -2.66 -1.77 -10.66
CA SER A 6 -2.11 -0.42 -10.62
C SER A 6 -1.59 -0.08 -9.24
N LEU A 7 -0.52 0.71 -9.19
CA LEU A 7 -0.02 1.38 -7.99
C LEU A 7 0.16 2.86 -8.36
N THR A 8 -0.50 3.74 -7.62
CA THR A 8 -0.32 5.18 -7.75
C THR A 8 0.06 5.75 -6.40
N LEU A 9 1.15 6.50 -6.35
CA LEU A 9 1.60 7.24 -5.18
C LEU A 9 1.85 8.68 -5.58
N ALA A 10 1.26 9.59 -4.83
CA ALA A 10 1.51 11.02 -4.90
C ALA A 10 2.30 11.42 -3.66
N TYR A 11 3.27 12.29 -3.86
CA TYR A 11 4.21 12.72 -2.82
C TYR A 11 4.23 14.24 -2.77
N ASP A 12 4.36 14.78 -1.56
CA ASP A 12 4.94 16.09 -1.32
C ASP A 12 6.28 15.91 -0.56
N ASP A 13 6.91 17.01 -0.16
CA ASP A 13 8.21 16.97 0.54
C ASP A 13 8.21 16.18 1.86
N THR A 14 7.03 15.91 2.44
CA THR A 14 6.88 15.37 3.81
C THR A 14 5.85 14.25 3.96
N ARG A 15 4.96 14.07 2.98
CA ARG A 15 3.80 13.20 3.04
C ARG A 15 3.58 12.50 1.71
N PHE A 16 2.84 11.41 1.76
CA PHE A 16 2.39 10.70 0.57
C PHE A 16 0.97 10.16 0.76
N PHE A 17 0.32 9.91 -0.35
CA PHE A 17 -0.98 9.24 -0.40
C PHE A 17 -1.09 8.48 -1.72
N GLY A 18 -2.01 7.53 -1.79
CA GLY A 18 -2.15 6.78 -3.01
C GLY A 18 -3.18 5.68 -2.97
N SER A 19 -3.08 4.80 -3.95
CA SER A 19 -3.91 3.61 -4.03
C SER A 19 -3.16 2.47 -4.68
N ILE A 20 -3.49 1.26 -4.23
CA ILE A 20 -3.12 0.00 -4.88
C ILE A 20 -4.41 -0.67 -5.34
N MET A 21 -4.43 -1.09 -6.60
CA MET A 21 -5.53 -1.83 -7.19
C MET A 21 -5.05 -3.21 -7.58
N PHE A 22 -5.85 -4.21 -7.27
CA PHE A 22 -5.62 -5.60 -7.64
C PHE A 22 -6.77 -6.15 -8.47
N THR A 23 -6.46 -7.03 -9.41
CA THR A 23 -7.43 -7.82 -10.17
C THR A 23 -7.28 -9.31 -9.86
N ASP A 24 -8.35 -10.08 -10.00
CA ASP A 24 -8.27 -11.55 -10.03
C ASP A 24 -8.41 -12.01 -11.50
N PRO A 25 -7.36 -12.58 -12.12
CA PRO A 25 -7.43 -13.05 -13.50
C PRO A 25 -8.47 -14.14 -13.75
N ASN A 26 -8.93 -14.84 -12.70
CA ASN A 26 -9.99 -15.84 -12.82
C ASN A 26 -11.39 -15.23 -12.79
N GLN A 27 -11.51 -13.97 -12.41
CA GLN A 27 -12.76 -13.20 -12.34
C GLN A 27 -12.53 -11.81 -12.97
N PRO A 28 -12.27 -11.74 -14.29
CA PRO A 28 -11.85 -10.51 -14.95
C PRO A 28 -12.92 -9.40 -14.94
N ASP A 29 -14.18 -9.76 -14.74
CA ASP A 29 -15.31 -8.82 -14.65
C ASP A 29 -15.55 -8.29 -13.23
N ASP A 30 -14.84 -8.82 -12.22
CA ASP A 30 -14.94 -8.31 -10.86
C ASP A 30 -14.34 -6.91 -10.76
N LYS A 31 -14.94 -6.09 -9.88
CA LYS A 31 -14.37 -4.79 -9.55
C LYS A 31 -12.99 -4.98 -8.92
N PRO A 32 -11.97 -4.21 -9.33
CA PRO A 32 -10.65 -4.29 -8.72
C PRO A 32 -10.71 -4.06 -7.20
N ALA A 33 -10.06 -4.94 -6.44
CA ALA A 33 -9.86 -4.72 -5.03
C ALA A 33 -8.93 -3.50 -4.86
N THR A 34 -9.46 -2.44 -4.25
CA THR A 34 -8.76 -1.16 -4.14
C THR A 34 -8.45 -0.87 -2.68
N VAL A 35 -7.19 -0.61 -2.39
CA VAL A 35 -6.69 -0.22 -1.07
C VAL A 35 -6.13 1.18 -1.17
N LEU A 36 -6.64 2.09 -0.35
CA LEU A 36 -6.11 3.43 -0.19
C LEU A 36 -4.93 3.41 0.78
N ILE A 37 -3.96 4.28 0.49
CA ILE A 37 -2.75 4.46 1.29
C ILE A 37 -2.72 5.91 1.75
N ASP A 38 -2.65 6.10 3.05
CA ASP A 38 -2.46 7.42 3.67
C ASP A 38 -1.16 7.42 4.46
N HIS A 39 -0.40 8.52 4.39
CA HIS A 39 0.76 8.74 5.25
C HIS A 39 0.37 8.82 6.72
N THR A 40 1.24 8.33 7.59
CA THR A 40 1.17 8.54 9.04
C THR A 40 2.49 9.07 9.57
N ASP A 41 2.43 9.85 10.66
CA ASP A 41 3.63 10.43 11.26
C ASP A 41 4.41 9.43 12.13
N GLU A 42 3.78 8.31 12.49
CA GLU A 42 4.37 7.24 13.28
C GLU A 42 4.59 5.96 12.44
N PRO A 43 5.63 5.15 12.75
CA PRO A 43 5.84 3.85 12.13
C PRO A 43 4.55 2.99 12.17
N PRO A 44 4.16 2.33 11.07
CA PRO A 44 4.94 2.08 9.85
C PRO A 44 4.91 3.20 8.80
N TRP A 45 4.52 4.42 9.16
CA TRP A 45 4.43 5.63 8.32
C TRP A 45 3.38 5.58 7.21
N PHE A 46 2.53 4.55 7.23
CA PHE A 46 1.33 4.50 6.40
C PHE A 46 0.19 3.81 7.12
N ARG A 47 -1.02 4.13 6.67
CA ARG A 47 -2.26 3.43 6.97
C ARG A 47 -2.85 2.89 5.68
N LEU A 48 -3.43 1.70 5.75
CA LEU A 48 -4.17 1.10 4.66
C LEU A 48 -5.66 1.10 4.98
N THR A 49 -6.48 1.40 3.98
CA THR A 49 -7.94 1.35 4.07
C THR A 49 -8.49 0.68 2.83
N ASN A 50 -9.24 -0.42 2.97
CA ASN A 50 -9.92 -1.01 1.83
C ASN A 50 -11.07 -0.08 1.38
N VAL A 51 -11.36 0.02 0.10
CA VAL A 51 -12.55 0.77 -0.36
C VAL A 51 -13.83 -0.05 -0.12
N ASP A 52 -13.74 -1.37 -0.08
CA ASP A 52 -14.86 -2.23 0.32
C ASP A 52 -15.07 -2.14 1.84
N PRO A 53 -16.19 -1.59 2.34
CA PRO A 53 -16.45 -1.50 3.78
C PRO A 53 -16.57 -2.87 4.45
N ASN A 54 -16.89 -3.92 3.70
CA ASN A 54 -16.94 -5.30 4.22
C ASN A 54 -15.56 -5.99 4.19
N GLY A 55 -14.61 -5.41 3.46
CA GLY A 55 -13.25 -5.93 3.26
C GLY A 55 -12.18 -5.27 4.14
N GLN A 56 -12.56 -4.62 5.25
CA GLN A 56 -11.63 -3.86 6.10
C GLN A 56 -10.70 -4.73 6.96
N ALA A 57 -10.98 -6.03 7.09
CA ALA A 57 -10.17 -6.88 7.96
C ALA A 57 -8.71 -6.97 7.44
N PRO A 58 -7.68 -6.81 8.31
CA PRO A 58 -6.28 -6.84 7.88
C PRO A 58 -5.86 -8.14 7.18
N ALA A 59 -6.56 -9.24 7.45
CA ALA A 59 -6.30 -10.54 6.84
C ALA A 59 -6.89 -10.70 5.42
N VAL A 60 -7.66 -9.72 4.93
CA VAL A 60 -8.18 -9.75 3.57
C VAL A 60 -7.00 -9.69 2.59
N PRO A 61 -6.96 -10.56 1.54
CA PRO A 61 -5.79 -10.69 0.67
C PRO A 61 -5.25 -9.37 0.10
N ALA A 62 -6.15 -8.45 -0.29
CA ALA A 62 -5.74 -7.14 -0.82
C ALA A 62 -5.00 -6.28 0.22
N MET A 63 -5.42 -6.31 1.49
CA MET A 63 -4.78 -5.58 2.58
C MET A 63 -3.39 -6.14 2.88
N VAL A 64 -3.26 -7.48 2.88
CA VAL A 64 -1.99 -8.18 3.12
C VAL A 64 -0.97 -7.86 2.02
N GLU A 65 -1.37 -7.96 0.75
CA GLU A 65 -0.46 -7.66 -0.36
C GLU A 65 -0.13 -6.16 -0.45
N ALA A 66 -1.08 -5.27 -0.13
CA ALA A 66 -0.81 -3.84 -0.05
C ALA A 66 0.22 -3.50 1.05
N ASP A 67 0.11 -4.10 2.25
CA ASP A 67 1.08 -3.91 3.34
C ASP A 67 2.48 -4.38 2.93
N ARG A 68 2.56 -5.57 2.30
CA ARG A 68 3.82 -6.11 1.78
C ARG A 68 4.47 -5.19 0.73
N ILE A 69 3.70 -4.67 -0.22
CA ILE A 69 4.19 -3.74 -1.25
C ILE A 69 4.71 -2.45 -0.60
N MET A 70 3.94 -1.87 0.33
CA MET A 70 4.36 -0.63 1.00
C MET A 70 5.64 -0.84 1.81
N ARG A 71 5.74 -1.91 2.60
CA ARG A 71 6.98 -2.23 3.33
C ARG A 71 8.18 -2.42 2.41
N PHE A 72 7.99 -3.01 1.23
CA PHE A 72 9.04 -3.13 0.22
C PHE A 72 9.48 -1.74 -0.28
N LEU A 73 8.53 -0.89 -0.68
CA LEU A 73 8.83 0.47 -1.19
C LEU A 73 9.55 1.32 -0.15
N LEU A 74 9.11 1.25 1.11
CA LEU A 74 9.75 1.95 2.21
C LEU A 74 11.17 1.47 2.46
N ARG A 75 11.41 0.15 2.39
CA ARG A 75 12.75 -0.41 2.60
C ARG A 75 13.75 0.00 1.52
N TYR A 76 13.34 0.00 0.25
CA TYR A 76 14.27 0.15 -0.88
C TYR A 76 14.28 1.56 -1.47
N THR A 77 13.25 2.36 -1.23
CA THR A 77 13.16 3.74 -1.70
C THR A 77 12.60 4.69 -0.62
N PRO A 78 13.17 4.70 0.60
CA PRO A 78 12.67 5.53 1.70
C PRO A 78 12.71 7.02 1.34
N GLU A 79 13.70 7.43 0.55
CA GLU A 79 13.88 8.82 0.11
C GLU A 79 12.65 9.33 -0.66
N ARG A 80 11.90 8.44 -1.34
CA ARG A 80 10.69 8.81 -2.08
C ARG A 80 9.56 9.28 -1.19
N ILE A 81 9.56 8.91 0.09
CA ILE A 81 8.55 9.36 1.07
C ILE A 81 9.14 10.34 2.10
N GLY A 82 10.27 11.00 1.77
CA GLY A 82 10.93 11.94 2.68
C GLY A 82 11.55 11.28 3.92
N ARG A 83 11.91 9.99 3.83
CA ARG A 83 12.58 9.25 4.91
C ARG A 83 13.97 8.78 4.50
N THR A 84 14.80 8.48 5.48
CA THR A 84 16.14 7.97 5.25
C THR A 84 16.21 6.47 5.54
N THR A 85 17.20 5.79 4.99
CA THR A 85 17.45 4.36 5.28
C THR A 85 17.71 4.07 6.76
N ALA A 86 18.14 5.06 7.54
CA ALA A 86 18.37 4.95 8.98
C ALA A 86 17.06 4.81 9.78
N ASP A 87 15.93 5.23 9.23
CA ASP A 87 14.62 5.14 9.88
C ASP A 87 14.07 3.70 9.89
N PHE A 88 14.66 2.78 9.10
CA PHE A 88 14.17 1.41 8.94
C PHE A 88 15.06 0.39 9.66
N PRO A 89 14.49 -0.63 10.32
CA PRO A 89 15.25 -1.73 10.90
C PRO A 89 16.15 -2.36 9.85
N GLN A 90 17.46 -2.39 10.11
CA GLN A 90 18.42 -3.10 9.27
C GLN A 90 18.24 -4.62 9.46
N PRO A 91 18.39 -5.42 8.40
CA PRO A 91 18.35 -6.88 8.48
C PRO A 91 19.46 -7.45 9.36
#